data_AF-A0A260X694-F1
#
_entry.id   AF-A0A260X694-F1
#
_cell.length_a   1.000
_cell.length_b   1.000
_cell.length_c   1.000
_cell.angle_alpha   90.00
_cell.angle_beta   90.00
_cell.angle_gamma   90.00
#
_symmetry.space_group_name_H-M   'P 1'
#
loop_
_entity.id
_entity.type
_entity.pdbx_description
1 polymer ?
#
loop_
_entity_poly.entity_id
_entity_poly.type
_entity_poly.pdbx_seq_one_letter_code
_entity_poly.pdbx_strand_id
1 'polypeptide(L)'
;MRSTLISAVALTALVALAGCSSDSSESASGANADACTQFAAAHDELTDLTAAGPVDGDAEKWTADKDAAIAKFAPLGDTASGDVQTQLQTLVTALPADSLELAEPGSESGQAFVDNSAAVASACESDGTTITLAEFPLQKF
;
A
#
# COMPACT_ATOMS: atom_id res chain seq x y z
N MET A 1 25.67 -6.28 -61.47
CA MET A 1 25.68 -4.93 -60.84
C MET A 1 24.42 -4.75 -60.02
N ARG A 2 24.58 -4.69 -58.70
CA ARG A 2 23.89 -3.83 -57.72
C ARG A 2 24.13 -4.44 -56.34
N SER A 3 25.28 -4.06 -55.79
CA SER A 3 25.62 -4.24 -54.38
C SER A 3 24.83 -3.21 -53.56
N THR A 4 24.26 -3.62 -52.44
CA THR A 4 23.84 -2.69 -51.39
C THR A 4 24.42 -3.16 -50.07
N LEU A 5 25.15 -2.24 -49.46
CA LEU A 5 26.05 -2.33 -48.32
C LEU A 5 25.26 -2.61 -47.03
N ILE A 6 25.69 -3.55 -46.20
CA ILE A 6 26.36 -3.35 -44.89
C ILE A 6 25.63 -2.35 -43.97
N SER A 7 25.06 -2.88 -42.89
CA SER A 7 25.19 -2.24 -41.58
C SER A 7 25.15 -3.30 -40.49
N ALA A 8 26.35 -3.58 -39.96
CA ALA A 8 26.55 -4.31 -38.73
C ALA A 8 26.42 -3.31 -37.57
N VAL A 9 25.59 -3.63 -36.57
CA VAL A 9 25.78 -3.14 -35.21
C VAL A 9 25.52 -4.30 -34.27
N ALA A 10 26.61 -5.00 -33.94
CA ALA A 10 26.72 -5.74 -32.71
C ALA A 10 26.97 -4.72 -31.59
N LEU A 11 26.10 -4.70 -30.59
CA LEU A 11 26.38 -4.08 -29.29
C LEU A 11 26.11 -5.12 -28.22
N THR A 12 27.14 -5.94 -27.98
CA THR A 12 27.41 -6.51 -26.67
C THR A 12 27.66 -5.36 -25.69
N ALA A 13 26.82 -5.25 -24.66
CA ALA A 13 27.15 -4.55 -23.43
C ALA A 13 26.70 -5.40 -22.24
N LEU A 14 27.52 -6.42 -21.94
CA LEU A 14 27.70 -6.88 -20.57
C LEU A 14 28.28 -5.71 -19.77
N VAL A 15 27.49 -5.14 -18.86
CA VAL A 15 28.04 -4.41 -17.72
C VAL A 15 27.57 -5.12 -16.47
N ALA A 16 28.42 -6.02 -15.99
CA ALA A 16 28.43 -6.39 -14.60
C ALA A 16 28.86 -5.15 -13.79
N LEU A 17 27.93 -4.54 -13.05
CA LEU A 17 28.28 -3.66 -11.94
C LEU A 17 28.44 -4.53 -10.69
N ALA A 18 29.63 -5.10 -10.53
CA ALA A 18 30.23 -5.28 -9.21
C ALA A 18 31.12 -4.06 -8.96
N GLY A 19 30.83 -3.30 -7.89
CA GLY A 19 31.51 -2.08 -7.47
C GLY A 19 30.47 -1.09 -6.92
N CYS A 20 30.19 -1.02 -5.62
CA CYS A 20 31.10 -0.56 -4.56
C CYS A 20 31.85 0.70 -4.99
N SER A 21 31.12 1.81 -5.06
CA SER A 21 31.69 3.15 -4.87
C SER A 21 30.73 3.90 -3.96
N SER A 22 31.27 4.37 -2.83
CA SER A 22 30.55 4.98 -1.72
C SER A 22 29.51 6.01 -2.16
N ASP A 23 28.25 5.59 -2.09
CA ASP A 23 27.11 6.46 -1.92
C ASP A 23 26.37 5.86 -0.72
N SER A 24 25.98 6.69 0.24
CA SER A 24 25.20 6.25 1.40
C SER A 24 23.79 5.87 0.93
N SER A 25 23.69 4.83 0.11
CA SER A 25 22.46 4.11 -0.14
C SER A 25 22.21 3.30 1.12
N GLU A 26 21.50 3.92 2.07
CA GLU A 26 20.75 3.21 3.09
C GLU A 26 20.05 2.06 2.38
N SER A 27 20.60 0.86 2.52
CA SER A 27 20.07 -0.31 1.84
C SER A 27 18.70 -0.52 2.45
N ALA A 28 17.66 -0.38 1.63
CA ALA A 28 16.28 -0.71 1.97
C ALA A 28 16.30 -2.01 2.78
N SER A 29 16.08 -1.88 4.08
CA SER A 29 16.51 -2.90 5.04
C SER A 29 15.49 -4.03 5.16
N GLY A 30 14.29 -3.84 4.58
CA GLY A 30 13.12 -4.68 4.83
C GLY A 30 12.76 -4.71 6.32
N ALA A 31 13.21 -3.71 7.09
CA ALA A 31 13.07 -3.70 8.55
C ALA A 31 11.60 -3.65 8.96
N ASN A 32 10.74 -3.13 8.08
CA ASN A 32 9.30 -3.03 8.29
C ASN A 32 8.50 -4.10 7.53
N ALA A 33 9.13 -5.17 7.01
CA ALA A 33 8.46 -6.15 6.15
C ALA A 33 7.21 -6.77 6.79
N ASP A 34 7.29 -7.12 8.08
CA ASP A 34 6.15 -7.66 8.85
C ASP A 34 5.04 -6.63 9.02
N ALA A 35 5.37 -5.36 9.30
CA ALA A 35 4.38 -4.29 9.46
C ALA A 35 3.69 -3.97 8.12
N CYS A 36 4.45 -3.91 7.03
CA CYS A 36 3.94 -3.70 5.68
C CYS A 36 3.02 -4.85 5.21
N THR A 37 3.39 -6.10 5.49
CA THR A 37 2.56 -7.26 5.12
C THR A 37 1.26 -7.31 5.93
N GLN A 38 1.33 -7.01 7.23
CA GLN A 38 0.14 -6.92 8.07
C GLN A 38 -0.77 -5.75 7.69
N PHE A 39 -0.18 -4.62 7.28
CA PHE A 39 -0.93 -3.50 6.74
C PHE A 39 -1.72 -3.91 5.49
N ALA A 40 -1.08 -4.56 4.52
CA ALA A 40 -1.74 -5.03 3.30
C ALA A 40 -2.90 -6.00 3.62
N ALA A 41 -2.67 -6.96 4.52
CA ALA A 41 -3.71 -7.91 4.93
C ALA A 41 -4.90 -7.23 5.60
N ALA A 42 -4.67 -6.27 6.51
CA ALA A 42 -5.73 -5.52 7.17
C ALA A 42 -6.49 -4.60 6.20
N HIS A 43 -5.78 -3.98 5.25
CA HIS A 43 -6.37 -3.17 4.19
C HIS A 43 -7.31 -4.00 3.30
N ASP A 44 -6.85 -5.17 2.87
CA ASP A 44 -7.63 -6.06 2.00
C ASP A 44 -8.85 -6.63 2.72
N GLU A 45 -8.73 -6.98 4.00
CA GLU A 45 -9.87 -7.40 4.82
C GLU A 45 -10.93 -6.30 4.94
N LEU A 46 -10.54 -5.05 5.22
CA LEU A 46 -11.48 -3.93 5.28
C LEU A 46 -12.13 -3.66 3.91
N THR A 47 -11.37 -3.82 2.84
CA THR A 47 -11.84 -3.68 1.45
C THR A 47 -12.90 -4.74 1.14
N ASP A 48 -12.62 -6.01 1.46
CA ASP A 48 -13.53 -7.13 1.26
C ASP A 48 -14.81 -6.98 2.07
N LEU A 49 -14.70 -6.59 3.35
CA LEU A 49 -15.86 -6.29 4.20
C LEU A 49 -16.69 -5.16 3.60
N THR A 50 -16.06 -4.09 3.14
CA THR A 50 -16.76 -2.94 2.54
C THR A 50 -17.46 -3.32 1.25
N ALA A 51 -16.83 -4.15 0.40
CA ALA A 51 -17.41 -4.62 -0.85
C ALA A 51 -18.56 -5.62 -0.65
N ALA A 52 -18.46 -6.50 0.36
CA ALA A 52 -19.50 -7.47 0.68
C ALA A 52 -20.78 -6.81 1.20
N GLY A 53 -20.65 -5.71 1.95
CA GLY A 53 -21.77 -5.10 2.66
C GLY A 53 -22.34 -6.02 3.75
N PRO A 54 -23.48 -5.65 4.36
CA PRO A 54 -24.13 -6.46 5.39
C PRO A 54 -24.69 -7.77 4.82
N VAL A 55 -24.11 -8.89 5.24
CA VAL A 55 -24.57 -10.25 4.90
C VAL A 55 -25.80 -10.60 5.73
N ASP A 56 -26.78 -11.27 5.11
CA ASP A 56 -28.04 -11.70 5.75
C ASP A 56 -28.85 -10.57 6.44
N GLY A 57 -28.55 -9.31 6.10
CA GLY A 57 -29.17 -8.14 6.71
C GLY A 57 -28.61 -7.77 8.09
N ASP A 58 -27.52 -8.40 8.55
CA ASP A 58 -26.89 -8.11 9.84
C ASP A 58 -25.91 -6.93 9.73
N ALA A 59 -26.47 -5.72 9.73
CA ALA A 59 -25.71 -4.48 9.68
C ALA A 59 -24.87 -4.24 10.93
N GLU A 60 -25.33 -4.67 12.11
CA GLU A 60 -24.60 -4.48 13.36
C GLU A 60 -23.31 -5.32 13.36
N LYS A 61 -23.40 -6.58 12.94
CA LYS A 61 -22.22 -7.43 12.80
C LYS A 61 -21.27 -6.89 11.74
N TRP A 62 -21.77 -6.46 10.60
CA TRP A 62 -20.94 -5.91 9.53
C TRP A 62 -20.16 -4.66 9.97
N THR A 63 -20.83 -3.72 10.64
CA THR A 63 -20.16 -2.54 11.21
C THR A 63 -19.11 -2.94 12.25
N ALA A 64 -19.44 -3.87 13.15
CA ALA A 64 -18.49 -4.35 14.16
C ALA A 64 -17.25 -5.04 13.53
N ASP A 65 -17.45 -5.82 12.46
CA ASP A 65 -16.36 -6.47 11.73
C ASP A 65 -15.49 -5.42 11.02
N LYS A 66 -16.09 -4.36 10.45
CA LYS A 66 -15.35 -3.21 9.87
C LYS A 66 -14.54 -2.46 10.92
N ASP A 67 -15.12 -2.15 12.07
CA ASP A 67 -14.44 -1.46 13.16
C ASP A 67 -13.26 -2.31 13.68
N ALA A 68 -13.45 -3.64 13.76
CA ALA A 68 -12.39 -4.57 14.13
C ALA A 68 -11.26 -4.61 13.09
N ALA A 69 -11.57 -4.54 11.79
CA ALA A 69 -10.57 -4.45 10.73
C ALA A 69 -9.79 -3.14 10.81
N ILE A 70 -10.46 -2.01 11.02
CA ILE A 70 -9.85 -0.70 11.19
C ILE A 70 -8.91 -0.67 12.42
N ALA A 71 -9.33 -1.28 13.53
CA ALA A 71 -8.52 -1.34 14.75
C ALA A 71 -7.17 -2.05 14.55
N LYS A 72 -7.02 -2.88 13.51
CA LYS A 72 -5.75 -3.57 13.20
C LYS A 72 -4.66 -2.62 12.72
N PHE A 73 -4.99 -1.43 12.20
CA PHE A 73 -3.99 -0.47 11.72
C PHE A 73 -3.21 0.19 12.85
N ALA A 74 -3.89 0.50 13.97
CA ALA A 74 -3.30 1.26 15.09
C ALA A 74 -1.99 0.66 15.63
N PRO A 75 -1.90 -0.64 15.98
CA PRO A 75 -0.66 -1.21 16.52
C PRO A 75 0.48 -1.32 15.49
N LEU A 76 0.20 -1.21 14.18
CA LEU A 76 1.24 -1.36 13.15
C LEU A 76 2.28 -0.23 13.23
N GLY A 77 1.82 0.99 13.54
CA GLY A 77 2.71 2.14 13.73
C GLY A 77 3.70 1.97 14.88
N ASP A 78 3.37 1.17 15.90
CA ASP A 78 4.27 0.87 17.02
C ASP A 78 5.32 -0.20 16.67
N THR A 79 5.03 -1.02 15.65
CA THR A 79 5.93 -2.08 15.18
C THR A 79 6.83 -1.65 14.01
N ALA A 80 6.46 -0.58 13.32
CA ALA A 80 7.24 0.01 12.25
C ALA A 80 8.22 1.08 12.77
N SER A 81 9.10 1.54 11.89
CA SER A 81 10.03 2.63 12.13
C SER A 81 10.19 3.51 10.90
N GLY A 82 10.74 4.72 11.07
CA GLY A 82 11.03 5.64 9.97
C GLY A 82 9.80 6.11 9.22
N ASP A 83 9.90 6.16 7.89
CA ASP A 83 8.83 6.65 7.02
C ASP A 83 7.59 5.74 7.06
N VAL A 84 7.76 4.42 7.13
CA VAL A 84 6.63 3.47 7.23
C VAL A 84 5.80 3.74 8.48
N GLN A 85 6.45 3.94 9.63
CA GLN A 85 5.78 4.32 10.88
C GLN A 85 5.02 5.64 10.73
N THR A 86 5.67 6.66 10.14
CA THR A 86 5.05 7.98 9.95
C THR A 86 3.79 7.87 9.11
N GLN A 87 3.84 7.16 7.98
CA GLN A 87 2.68 7.00 7.09
C GLN A 87 1.56 6.17 7.75
N LEU A 88 1.89 5.12 8.51
CA LEU A 88 0.90 4.35 9.26
C LEU A 88 0.20 5.21 10.32
N GLN A 89 0.94 6.06 11.04
CA GLN A 89 0.35 6.98 12.02
C GLN A 89 -0.53 8.04 11.37
N THR A 90 -0.12 8.57 10.20
CA THR A 90 -0.94 9.49 9.40
C THR A 90 -2.23 8.82 8.96
N LEU A 91 -2.17 7.60 8.42
CA LEU A 91 -3.35 6.82 8.05
C LEU A 91 -4.28 6.66 9.24
N VAL A 92 -3.74 6.19 10.38
CA VAL A 92 -4.54 5.93 11.58
C VAL A 92 -5.23 7.19 12.11
N THR A 93 -4.54 8.33 12.07
CA THR A 93 -5.08 9.61 12.53
C THR A 93 -6.19 10.14 11.61
N ALA A 94 -6.14 9.80 10.32
CA ALA A 94 -7.13 10.22 9.34
C ALA A 94 -8.36 9.32 9.26
N LEU A 95 -8.36 8.17 9.97
CA LEU A 95 -9.52 7.29 10.02
C LEU A 95 -10.70 7.99 10.69
N PRO A 96 -11.91 7.89 10.13
CA PRO A 96 -13.11 8.41 10.76
C PRO A 96 -13.44 7.61 12.03
N ALA A 97 -14.17 8.25 12.94
CA ALA A 97 -14.68 7.56 14.13
C ALA A 97 -15.77 6.52 13.78
N ASP A 98 -16.53 6.78 12.72
CA ASP A 98 -17.51 5.84 12.16
C ASP A 98 -16.96 5.21 10.86
N SER A 99 -16.77 3.88 10.86
CA SER A 99 -16.24 3.15 9.71
C SER A 99 -17.16 3.15 8.49
N LEU A 100 -18.43 3.52 8.66
CA LEU A 100 -19.39 3.66 7.57
C LEU A 100 -19.05 4.86 6.69
N GLU A 101 -18.50 5.93 7.27
CA GLU A 101 -18.12 7.15 6.54
C GLU A 101 -17.15 6.84 5.40
N LEU A 102 -16.26 5.84 5.54
CA LEU A 102 -15.30 5.47 4.49
C LEU A 102 -15.94 5.09 3.15
N ALA A 103 -17.15 4.54 3.17
CA ALA A 103 -17.82 3.97 2.00
C ALA A 103 -19.01 4.79 1.49
N GLU A 104 -19.27 5.95 2.10
CA GLU A 104 -20.36 6.83 1.66
C GLU A 104 -20.09 7.39 0.24
N PRO A 105 -21.15 7.66 -0.55
CA PRO A 105 -21.02 8.33 -1.84
C PRO A 105 -20.23 9.64 -1.73
N GLY A 106 -19.12 9.71 -2.46
CA GLY A 106 -18.19 10.85 -2.47
C GLY A 106 -17.56 11.16 -1.11
N SER A 107 -17.32 10.13 -0.29
CA SER A 107 -16.66 10.24 0.99
C SER A 107 -15.26 10.86 0.90
N GLU A 108 -15.05 11.98 1.58
CA GLU A 108 -13.73 12.58 1.76
C GLU A 108 -12.82 11.71 2.62
N SER A 109 -13.37 11.05 3.65
CA SER A 109 -12.61 10.13 4.52
C SER A 109 -12.24 8.84 3.79
N GLY A 110 -13.09 8.34 2.90
CA GLY A 110 -12.80 7.24 1.98
C GLY A 110 -11.66 7.58 1.02
N GLN A 111 -11.69 8.77 0.41
CA GLN A 111 -10.61 9.23 -0.46
C GLN A 111 -9.30 9.38 0.32
N ALA A 112 -9.35 9.97 1.53
CA ALA A 112 -8.19 10.09 2.41
C ALA A 112 -7.62 8.73 2.81
N PHE A 113 -8.47 7.72 3.06
CA PHE A 113 -8.03 6.35 3.34
C PHE A 113 -7.26 5.75 2.16
N VAL A 114 -7.76 5.91 0.93
CA VAL A 114 -7.06 5.44 -0.29
C VAL A 114 -5.72 6.16 -0.48
N ASP A 115 -5.70 7.48 -0.36
CA ASP A 115 -4.49 8.28 -0.55
C ASP A 115 -3.41 7.96 0.49
N ASN A 116 -3.80 7.85 1.76
CA ASN A 116 -2.90 7.46 2.85
C ASN A 116 -2.41 6.01 2.68
N SER A 117 -3.27 5.10 2.23
CA SER A 117 -2.88 3.70 1.99
C SER A 117 -1.85 3.58 0.86
N ALA A 118 -1.98 4.39 -0.20
CA ALA A 118 -0.97 4.50 -1.24
C ALA A 118 0.36 5.07 -0.72
N ALA A 119 0.30 6.04 0.20
CA ALA A 119 1.50 6.59 0.84
C ALA A 119 2.22 5.54 1.71
N VAL A 120 1.48 4.71 2.46
CA VAL A 120 2.05 3.58 3.22
C VAL A 120 2.70 2.57 2.26
N ALA A 121 2.03 2.20 1.16
CA ALA A 121 2.60 1.29 0.17
C ALA A 121 3.89 1.81 -0.46
N SER A 122 3.95 3.10 -0.79
CA SER A 122 5.15 3.76 -1.30
C SER A 122 6.30 3.78 -0.29
N ALA A 123 5.99 4.02 1.00
CA ALA A 123 6.98 3.95 2.08
C ALA A 123 7.50 2.51 2.27
N CYS A 124 6.62 1.51 2.20
CA CYS A 124 7.00 0.10 2.25
C CYS A 124 7.92 -0.28 1.09
N GLU A 125 7.59 0.14 -0.13
CA GLU A 125 8.44 -0.09 -1.30
C GLU A 125 9.83 0.56 -1.15
N SER A 126 9.86 1.79 -0.63
CA SER A 126 11.11 2.52 -0.35
C SER A 126 11.96 1.84 0.73
N ASP A 127 11.33 1.19 1.71
CA ASP A 127 11.99 0.34 2.73
C ASP A 127 12.36 -1.06 2.22
N GLY A 128 11.98 -1.41 0.98
CA GLY A 128 12.36 -2.66 0.31
C GLY A 128 11.30 -3.76 0.40
N THR A 129 10.09 -3.43 0.84
CA THR A 129 8.94 -4.35 0.92
C THR A 129 7.84 -3.92 -0.04
N THR A 130 7.76 -4.54 -1.22
CA THR A 130 6.63 -4.32 -2.13
C THR A 130 5.38 -5.00 -1.60
N ILE A 131 4.29 -4.25 -1.47
CA ILE A 131 2.95 -4.75 -1.13
C ILE A 131 1.96 -4.45 -2.25
N THR A 132 0.89 -5.23 -2.32
CA THR A 132 -0.25 -4.97 -3.21
C THR A 132 -1.48 -4.77 -2.34
N LEU A 133 -2.30 -3.79 -2.69
CA LEU A 133 -3.54 -3.47 -1.98
C LEU A 133 -4.72 -3.73 -2.91
N ALA A 134 -5.78 -4.33 -2.38
CA ALA A 134 -7.06 -4.41 -3.04
C ALA A 134 -7.62 -3.01 -3.35
N GLU A 135 -8.41 -2.87 -4.42
CA GLU A 135 -9.03 -1.58 -4.74
C GLU A 135 -10.18 -1.30 -3.77
N PHE A 136 -10.05 -0.26 -2.95
CA PHE A 136 -11.11 0.13 -2.02
C PHE A 136 -12.35 0.66 -2.79
N PRO A 137 -13.57 0.16 -2.52
CA PRO A 137 -14.74 0.40 -3.36
C PRO A 137 -15.40 1.76 -3.10
N LEU A 138 -14.71 2.85 -3.47
CA LEU A 138 -15.25 4.21 -3.38
C LEU A 138 -16.51 4.37 -4.22
N GLN A 139 -17.58 4.85 -3.59
CA GLN A 139 -18.84 5.16 -4.26
C GLN A 139 -18.74 6.55 -4.90
N LYS A 140 -18.92 6.63 -6.22
CA LYS A 140 -18.97 7.90 -6.96
C LYS A 140 -20.42 8.40 -7.06
N PHE A 141 -20.58 9.72 -7.10
CA PHE A 141 -21.86 10.39 -7.38
C PHE A 141 -22.27 10.28 -8.86
#